data_AF-A0A7C5R9Y2-F1
#
_entry.id   AF-A0A7C5R9Y2-F1
#
_cell.length_a   1.000
_cell.length_b   1.000
_cell.length_c   1.000
_cell.angle_alpha   90.00
_cell.angle_beta   90.00
_cell.angle_gamma   90.00
#
_symmetry.space_group_name_H-M   'P 1'
#
loop_
_entity.id
_entity.type
_entity.pdbx_description
1 polymer ?
#
loop_
_entity_poly.entity_id
_entity_poly.type
_entity_poly.pdbx_seq_one_letter_code
_entity_poly.pdbx_strand_id
1 'polypeptide(L)'
;MSELINNAQKRRELLKHMILQIHKGEAPEAVKKQLVRLMGQVPYADVVIAEQELIAEGMPQKEILALCDLHSQALRGVVTESEKKVPPGHPVHTFQEENKALEWELASVRKLFDEVKELPDDADATELFMAIRGHFNNLLDVEKHYLRKENLLFPYLEKHGITGPSTVMWGKHDETRELLKASMEALEGVQKITAGEAKSVIDLVLKPAVDSI
;
A
#
# COMPACT_ATOMS: atom_id res chain seq x y z
N MET A 1 26.23 -9.82 -19.65
CA MET A 1 25.32 -8.88 -18.98
C MET A 1 24.97 -7.80 -19.99
N SER A 2 23.69 -7.68 -20.33
CA SER A 2 23.22 -6.89 -21.48
C SER A 2 23.52 -5.40 -21.30
N GLU A 3 24.01 -4.74 -22.36
CA GLU A 3 24.19 -3.27 -22.43
C GLU A 3 22.91 -2.48 -22.08
N LEU A 4 21.73 -3.12 -22.16
CA LEU A 4 20.45 -2.55 -21.77
C LEU A 4 20.39 -2.22 -20.27
N ILE A 5 21.11 -2.96 -19.42
CA ILE A 5 21.10 -2.75 -17.97
C ILE A 5 22.03 -1.59 -17.57
N ASN A 6 23.02 -1.22 -18.37
CA ASN A 6 23.99 -0.17 -18.00
C ASN A 6 23.59 1.24 -18.43
N ASN A 7 22.55 1.41 -19.25
CA ASN A 7 22.11 2.73 -19.71
C ASN A 7 20.79 3.13 -19.03
N ALA A 8 20.83 4.14 -18.17
CA ALA A 8 19.68 4.62 -17.41
C ALA A 8 18.50 5.02 -18.30
N GLN A 9 18.76 5.67 -19.43
CA GLN A 9 17.70 6.09 -20.35
C GLN A 9 17.04 4.88 -21.02
N LYS A 10 17.81 3.89 -21.47
CA LYS A 10 17.25 2.65 -22.05
C LYS A 10 16.44 1.84 -21.03
N ARG A 11 16.86 1.82 -19.75
CA ARG A 11 16.09 1.19 -18.67
C ARG A 11 14.75 1.87 -18.48
N ARG A 12 14.71 3.20 -18.42
CA ARG A 12 13.46 3.98 -18.28
C ARG A 12 12.51 3.79 -19.45
N GLU A 13 13.01 3.87 -20.68
CA GLU A 13 12.22 3.61 -21.89
C GLU A 13 11.62 2.20 -21.90
N LEU A 14 12.40 1.19 -21.50
CA LEU A 14 11.91 -0.18 -21.38
C LEU A 14 10.84 -0.32 -20.30
N LEU A 15 11.03 0.30 -19.13
CA LEU A 15 10.02 0.32 -18.06
C LEU A 15 8.72 0.95 -18.55
N LYS A 16 8.78 2.14 -19.17
CA LYS A 16 7.61 2.84 -19.73
C LYS A 16 6.89 2.00 -20.79
N HIS A 17 7.64 1.39 -21.70
CA HIS A 17 7.08 0.54 -22.73
C HIS A 17 6.31 -0.65 -22.14
N MET A 18 6.91 -1.36 -21.17
CA MET A 18 6.29 -2.51 -20.51
C MET A 18 5.05 -2.09 -19.69
N ILE A 19 5.12 -0.94 -19.01
CA ILE A 19 4.01 -0.33 -18.28
C ILE A 19 2.83 -0.06 -19.23
N LEU A 20 3.08 0.55 -20.39
CA LEU A 20 2.06 0.83 -21.40
C LEU A 20 1.45 -0.44 -22.02
N GLN A 21 2.24 -1.50 -22.21
CA GLN A 21 1.73 -2.79 -22.72
C GLN A 21 0.74 -3.45 -21.75
N ILE A 22 1.05 -3.40 -20.45
CA ILE A 22 0.14 -3.90 -19.41
C ILE A 22 -1.16 -3.09 -19.40
N HIS A 23 -1.06 -1.77 -19.51
CA HIS A 23 -2.23 -0.89 -19.58
C HIS A 23 -3.12 -1.21 -20.80
N LYS A 24 -2.54 -1.50 -21.97
CA LYS A 24 -3.28 -1.88 -23.19
C LYS A 24 -3.94 -3.28 -23.13
N GLY A 25 -3.72 -4.04 -22.05
CA GLY A 25 -4.25 -5.39 -21.89
C GLY A 25 -3.53 -6.46 -22.73
N GLU A 26 -2.35 -6.16 -23.25
CA GLU A 26 -1.58 -7.08 -24.11
C GLU A 26 -0.71 -8.03 -23.25
N ALA A 27 -1.01 -9.33 -23.33
CA ALA A 27 -0.23 -10.43 -22.71
C ALA A 27 0.12 -10.26 -21.21
N PRO A 28 -0.89 -10.14 -20.33
CA PRO A 28 -0.71 -9.65 -18.96
C PRO A 28 0.30 -10.46 -18.14
N GLU A 29 0.32 -11.79 -18.20
CA GLU A 29 1.13 -12.56 -17.24
C GLU A 29 2.62 -12.69 -17.61
N ALA A 30 2.96 -12.82 -18.89
CA ALA A 30 4.36 -12.90 -19.30
C ALA A 30 5.06 -11.53 -19.15
N VAL A 31 4.36 -10.45 -19.54
CA VAL A 31 4.85 -9.08 -19.42
C VAL A 31 4.97 -8.67 -17.95
N LYS A 32 3.98 -9.02 -17.10
CA LYS A 32 4.08 -8.82 -15.65
C LYS A 32 5.31 -9.49 -15.05
N LYS A 33 5.53 -10.78 -15.32
CA LYS A 33 6.70 -11.51 -14.81
C LYS A 33 8.02 -10.88 -15.25
N GLN A 34 8.09 -10.42 -16.49
CA GLN A 34 9.28 -9.76 -17.01
C GLN A 34 9.48 -8.38 -16.38
N LEU A 35 8.40 -7.61 -16.17
CA LEU A 35 8.44 -6.31 -15.50
C LEU A 35 8.94 -6.49 -14.07
N VAL A 36 8.41 -7.47 -13.35
CA VAL A 36 8.84 -7.81 -11.99
C VAL A 36 10.34 -8.06 -11.90
N ARG A 37 10.85 -8.91 -12.79
CA ARG A 37 12.28 -9.21 -12.84
C ARG A 37 13.11 -7.97 -13.14
N LEU A 38 12.66 -7.13 -14.07
CA LEU A 38 13.37 -5.91 -14.45
C LEU A 38 13.39 -4.91 -13.29
N MET A 39 12.25 -4.68 -12.64
CA MET A 39 12.11 -3.77 -11.52
C MET A 39 13.01 -4.15 -10.33
N GLY A 40 13.23 -5.45 -10.12
CA GLY A 40 14.20 -5.95 -9.14
C GLY A 40 15.68 -5.72 -9.46
N GLN A 41 16.00 -5.32 -10.70
CA GLN A 41 17.37 -5.13 -11.18
C GLN A 41 17.71 -3.67 -11.46
N VAL A 42 16.70 -2.78 -11.47
CA VAL A 42 16.88 -1.35 -11.72
C VAL A 42 16.87 -0.56 -10.42
N PRO A 43 17.65 0.52 -10.31
CA PRO A 43 17.54 1.46 -9.20
C PRO A 43 16.12 2.00 -9.06
N TYR A 44 15.57 2.06 -7.84
CA TYR A 44 14.22 2.58 -7.60
C TYR A 44 14.03 4.02 -8.12
N ALA A 45 15.09 4.84 -8.09
CA ALA A 45 15.07 6.18 -8.67
C ALA A 45 14.72 6.19 -10.18
N ASP A 46 15.12 5.18 -10.95
CA ASP A 46 14.78 5.09 -12.37
C ASP A 46 13.28 4.79 -12.56
N VAL A 47 12.67 4.03 -11.66
CA VAL A 47 11.23 3.74 -11.64
C VAL A 47 10.45 5.03 -11.42
N VAL A 48 10.84 5.80 -10.40
CA VAL A 48 10.22 7.09 -10.06
C VAL A 48 10.30 8.08 -11.23
N ILE A 49 11.44 8.15 -11.93
CA ILE A 49 11.59 9.03 -13.09
C ILE A 49 10.71 8.55 -14.25
N ALA A 50 10.68 7.24 -14.53
CA ALA A 50 9.83 6.68 -15.58
C ALA A 50 8.34 6.98 -15.33
N GLU A 51 7.89 6.91 -14.08
CA GLU A 51 6.53 7.32 -13.70
C GLU A 51 6.28 8.79 -13.99
N GLN A 52 7.15 9.69 -13.51
CA GLN A 52 7.01 11.13 -13.75
C GLN A 52 6.94 11.47 -15.24
N GLU A 53 7.73 10.80 -16.07
CA GLU A 53 7.67 10.94 -17.53
C GLU A 53 6.29 10.52 -18.07
N LEU A 54 5.71 9.40 -17.60
CA LEU A 54 4.36 8.98 -18.00
C LEU A 54 3.26 9.95 -17.54
N ILE A 55 3.39 10.54 -16.35
CA ILE A 55 2.48 11.61 -15.87
C ILE A 55 2.59 12.81 -16.82
N ALA A 56 3.81 13.25 -17.13
CA ALA A 56 4.06 14.39 -18.00
C ALA A 56 3.57 14.16 -19.45
N GLU A 57 3.58 12.91 -19.91
CA GLU A 57 3.06 12.49 -21.21
C GLU A 57 1.52 12.38 -21.25
N GLY A 58 0.84 12.63 -20.12
CA GLY A 58 -0.62 12.74 -20.04
C GLY A 58 -1.34 11.46 -19.62
N MET A 59 -0.64 10.47 -19.04
CA MET A 59 -1.31 9.30 -18.48
C MET A 59 -2.24 9.70 -17.32
N PRO A 60 -3.50 9.24 -17.31
CA PRO A 60 -4.43 9.52 -16.22
C PRO A 60 -3.92 9.01 -14.86
N GLN A 61 -4.09 9.82 -13.81
CA GLN A 61 -3.65 9.47 -12.43
C GLN A 61 -4.19 8.11 -11.95
N LYS A 62 -5.45 7.79 -12.29
CA LYS A 62 -6.07 6.51 -11.94
C LYS A 62 -5.33 5.31 -12.57
N GLU A 63 -4.79 5.48 -13.78
CA GLU A 63 -4.02 4.44 -14.45
C GLU A 63 -2.63 4.28 -13.84
N ILE A 64 -2.00 5.40 -13.46
CA ILE A 64 -0.73 5.41 -12.72
C ILE A 64 -0.89 4.70 -11.37
N LEU A 65 -1.98 4.95 -10.63
CA LEU A 65 -2.28 4.26 -9.37
C LEU A 65 -2.40 2.75 -9.56
N ALA A 66 -3.12 2.29 -10.59
CA ALA A 66 -3.26 0.87 -10.90
C ALA A 66 -1.92 0.21 -11.29
N LEU A 67 -1.03 0.95 -11.95
CA LEU A 67 0.34 0.51 -12.24
C LEU A 67 1.21 0.41 -10.98
N CYS A 68 0.95 1.27 -10.00
CA CYS A 68 1.67 1.26 -8.72
C CYS A 68 1.37 0.01 -7.89
N ASP A 69 0.11 -0.44 -7.88
CA ASP A 69 -0.23 -1.69 -7.21
C ASP A 69 0.53 -2.88 -7.81
N LEU A 70 0.64 -2.89 -9.14
CA LEU A 70 1.33 -3.94 -9.85
C LEU A 70 2.85 -3.93 -9.61
N HIS A 71 3.49 -2.76 -9.64
CA HIS A 71 4.91 -2.68 -9.33
C HIS A 71 5.20 -2.96 -7.86
N SER A 72 4.28 -2.65 -6.94
CA SER A 72 4.53 -2.81 -5.50
C SER A 72 4.51 -4.29 -5.16
N GLN A 73 3.57 -5.03 -5.75
CA GLN A 73 3.56 -6.50 -5.71
C GLN A 73 4.81 -7.11 -6.33
N ALA A 74 5.33 -6.50 -7.40
CA ALA A 74 6.53 -6.95 -8.07
C ALA A 74 7.83 -6.70 -7.28
N LEU A 75 7.86 -5.61 -6.52
CA LEU A 75 9.02 -5.17 -5.74
C LEU A 75 9.04 -5.74 -4.32
N ARG A 76 7.91 -6.29 -3.82
CA ARG A 76 7.82 -6.99 -2.52
C ARG A 76 8.90 -8.08 -2.42
N GLY A 77 9.83 -7.89 -1.50
CA GLY A 77 10.93 -8.83 -1.23
C GLY A 77 12.14 -8.70 -2.17
N VAL A 78 12.14 -7.77 -3.13
CA VAL A 78 13.25 -7.57 -4.08
C VAL A 78 14.00 -6.26 -3.84
N VAL A 79 13.33 -5.24 -3.29
CA VAL A 79 13.98 -4.01 -2.87
C VAL A 79 14.81 -4.31 -1.62
N THR A 80 16.12 -4.40 -1.78
CA THR A 80 17.04 -4.39 -0.64
C THR A 80 17.03 -2.99 -0.04
N GLU A 81 16.42 -2.84 1.14
CA GLU A 81 16.55 -1.62 1.92
C GLU A 81 18.04 -1.36 2.15
N SER A 82 18.55 -0.27 1.58
CA SER A 82 19.78 0.28 2.11
C SER A 82 19.42 0.91 3.45
N GLU A 83 19.47 0.12 4.53
CA GLU A 83 19.24 0.59 5.89
C GLU A 83 20.32 1.61 6.27
N LYS A 84 20.15 2.85 5.84
CA LYS A 84 20.85 3.96 6.46
C LYS A 84 20.28 4.07 7.87
N LYS A 85 21.10 3.80 8.88
CA LYS A 85 20.70 4.00 10.28
C LYS A 85 20.36 5.46 10.49
N VAL A 86 19.08 5.73 10.76
CA VAL A 86 18.57 7.06 11.03
C VAL A 86 18.51 7.25 12.54
N PRO A 87 19.14 8.30 13.12
CA PRO A 87 19.14 8.50 14.56
C PRO A 87 17.75 8.95 15.08
N PRO A 88 17.44 8.68 16.35
CA PRO A 88 16.25 9.21 17.01
C PRO A 88 16.14 10.74 16.88
N GLY A 89 14.92 11.22 16.66
CA GLY A 89 14.61 12.65 16.45
C GLY A 89 14.65 13.10 14.98
N HIS A 90 15.21 12.30 14.07
CA HIS A 90 15.09 12.55 12.64
C HIS A 90 13.67 12.18 12.13
N PRO A 91 13.04 12.95 11.22
CA PRO A 91 11.67 12.68 10.76
C PRO A 91 11.47 11.26 10.20
N VAL A 92 12.43 10.76 9.41
CA VAL A 92 12.39 9.38 8.88
C VAL A 92 12.38 8.33 10.00
N HIS A 93 13.13 8.54 11.09
CA HIS A 93 13.09 7.62 12.23
C HIS A 93 11.68 7.60 12.84
N THR A 94 11.05 8.76 13.02
CA THR A 94 9.67 8.83 13.50
C THR A 94 8.70 8.08 12.58
N PHE A 95 8.81 8.25 11.25
CA PHE A 95 7.97 7.51 10.31
C PHE A 95 8.21 5.99 10.37
N GLN A 96 9.46 5.55 10.58
CA GLN A 96 9.78 4.13 10.74
C GLN A 96 9.18 3.54 12.01
N GLU A 97 9.24 4.26 13.13
CA GLU A 97 8.63 3.80 14.39
C GLU A 97 7.10 3.79 14.32
N GLU A 98 6.50 4.75 13.61
CA GLU A 98 5.06 4.77 13.34
C GLU A 98 4.63 3.59 12.48
N ASN A 99 5.39 3.25 11.44
CA ASN A 99 5.13 2.05 10.64
C ASN A 99 5.20 0.77 11.48
N LYS A 100 6.19 0.63 12.36
CA LYS A 100 6.31 -0.54 13.26
C LYS A 100 5.11 -0.66 14.20
N ALA A 101 4.64 0.47 14.74
CA ALA A 101 3.46 0.48 15.61
C ALA A 101 2.20 0.04 14.83
N LEU A 102 2.02 0.52 13.59
CA LEU A 102 0.94 0.08 12.70
C LEU A 102 1.04 -1.42 12.40
N GLU A 103 2.23 -1.93 12.07
CA GLU A 103 2.46 -3.36 11.83
C GLU A 103 2.05 -4.23 13.02
N TRP A 104 2.34 -3.82 14.25
CA TRP A 104 1.92 -4.53 15.46
C TRP A 104 0.40 -4.55 15.63
N GLU A 105 -0.26 -3.43 15.33
CA GLU A 105 -1.71 -3.33 15.40
C GLU A 105 -2.38 -4.20 14.34
N LEU A 106 -1.90 -4.15 13.09
CA LEU A 106 -2.36 -4.99 11.99
C LEU A 106 -2.17 -6.48 12.29
N ALA A 107 -1.04 -6.86 12.90
CA ALA A 107 -0.80 -8.24 13.31
C ALA A 107 -1.81 -8.71 14.38
N SER A 108 -2.16 -7.82 15.33
CA SER A 108 -3.16 -8.10 16.36
C SER A 108 -4.55 -8.30 15.75
N VAL A 109 -4.94 -7.44 14.80
CA VAL A 109 -6.21 -7.57 14.07
C VAL A 109 -6.27 -8.87 13.26
N ARG A 110 -5.21 -9.21 12.52
CA ARG A 110 -5.15 -10.44 11.72
C ARG A 110 -5.30 -11.69 12.58
N LYS A 111 -4.69 -11.70 13.77
CA LYS A 111 -4.87 -12.80 14.72
C LYS A 111 -6.33 -12.95 15.15
N LEU A 112 -7.04 -11.85 15.43
CA LEU A 112 -8.46 -11.89 15.77
C LEU A 112 -9.32 -12.36 14.59
N PHE A 113 -8.97 -12.00 13.36
CA PHE A 113 -9.65 -12.53 12.17
C PHE A 113 -9.53 -14.05 12.08
N ASP A 114 -8.33 -14.59 12.34
CA ASP A 114 -8.11 -16.03 12.37
C ASP A 114 -8.92 -16.70 13.50
N GLU A 115 -8.96 -16.11 14.69
CA GLU A 115 -9.76 -16.61 15.81
C GLU A 115 -11.27 -16.66 15.48
N VAL A 116 -11.81 -15.62 14.83
CA VAL A 116 -13.22 -15.61 14.36
C VAL A 116 -13.46 -16.67 13.28
N LYS A 117 -12.49 -16.89 12.40
CA LYS A 117 -12.60 -17.86 11.30
C LYS A 117 -12.74 -19.31 11.79
N GLU A 118 -12.05 -19.65 12.89
CA GLU A 118 -12.07 -20.98 13.50
C GLU A 118 -13.38 -21.29 14.26
N LEU A 119 -14.20 -20.28 14.56
CA LEU A 119 -15.49 -20.49 15.23
C LEU A 119 -16.53 -21.12 14.28
N PRO A 120 -17.42 -21.99 14.76
CA PRO A 120 -18.62 -22.41 14.01
C PRO A 120 -19.50 -21.20 13.67
N ASP A 121 -20.15 -21.20 12.50
CA ASP A 121 -20.89 -20.02 12.01
C ASP A 121 -22.02 -19.54 12.95
N ASP A 122 -22.61 -20.44 13.72
CA ASP A 122 -23.67 -20.17 14.69
C ASP A 122 -23.17 -19.76 16.08
N ALA A 123 -21.85 -19.82 16.31
CA ALA A 123 -21.24 -19.41 17.57
C ALA A 123 -21.34 -17.89 17.78
N ASP A 124 -21.36 -17.48 19.06
CA ASP A 124 -21.30 -16.07 19.43
C ASP A 124 -19.88 -15.53 19.24
N ALA A 125 -19.71 -14.55 18.36
CA ALA A 125 -18.43 -13.90 18.08
C ALA A 125 -18.36 -12.47 18.64
N THR A 126 -19.33 -12.08 19.48
CA THR A 126 -19.50 -10.69 19.93
C THR A 126 -18.27 -10.12 20.63
N GLU A 127 -17.64 -10.87 21.54
CA GLU A 127 -16.45 -10.39 22.25
C GLU A 127 -15.25 -10.18 21.31
N LEU A 128 -15.00 -11.12 20.40
CA LEU A 128 -13.96 -11.00 19.38
C LEU A 128 -14.23 -9.81 18.45
N PHE A 129 -15.48 -9.61 18.05
CA PHE A 129 -15.88 -8.50 17.20
C PHE A 129 -15.71 -7.14 17.90
N MET A 130 -16.01 -7.06 19.20
CA MET A 130 -15.73 -5.88 20.02
C MET A 130 -14.22 -5.60 20.16
N ALA A 131 -13.40 -6.65 20.30
CA ALA A 131 -11.94 -6.52 20.31
C ALA A 131 -11.41 -6.00 18.97
N ILE A 132 -11.89 -6.55 17.84
CA ILE A 132 -11.59 -6.07 16.49
C ILE A 132 -11.92 -4.57 16.39
N ARG A 133 -13.10 -4.16 16.86
CA ARG A 133 -13.48 -2.74 16.88
C ARG A 133 -12.50 -1.88 17.68
N GLY A 134 -12.02 -2.37 18.83
CA GLY A 134 -11.00 -1.69 19.62
C GLY A 134 -9.72 -1.44 18.82
N HIS A 135 -9.24 -2.44 18.11
CA HIS A 135 -8.05 -2.32 17.27
C HIS A 135 -8.26 -1.41 16.05
N PHE A 136 -9.43 -1.45 15.42
CA PHE A 136 -9.76 -0.53 14.33
C PHE A 136 -9.77 0.93 14.78
N ASN A 137 -10.22 1.22 16.00
CA ASN A 137 -10.11 2.57 16.56
C ASN A 137 -8.65 3.03 16.70
N ASN A 138 -7.74 2.13 17.08
CA ASN A 138 -6.32 2.44 17.13
C ASN A 138 -5.74 2.65 15.73
N LEU A 139 -6.16 1.85 14.74
CA LEU A 139 -5.72 2.01 13.35
C LEU A 139 -6.11 3.37 12.74
N LEU A 140 -7.15 4.05 13.26
CA LEU A 140 -7.49 5.42 12.82
C LEU A 140 -6.35 6.42 13.07
N ASP A 141 -5.41 6.13 13.98
CA ASP A 141 -4.23 6.97 14.18
C ASP A 141 -3.28 7.00 12.98
N VAL A 142 -3.45 6.10 12.01
CA VAL A 142 -2.75 6.16 10.71
C VAL A 142 -2.97 7.50 10.00
N GLU A 143 -4.12 8.16 10.23
CA GLU A 143 -4.40 9.49 9.66
C GLU A 143 -3.36 10.52 10.08
N LYS A 144 -2.91 10.47 11.34
CA LYS A 144 -1.87 11.37 11.84
C LYS A 144 -0.56 11.17 11.08
N HIS A 145 -0.25 9.91 10.74
CA HIS A 145 0.94 9.54 9.98
C HIS A 145 0.86 10.02 8.52
N TYR A 146 -0.29 9.82 7.88
CA TYR A 146 -0.55 10.30 6.51
C TYR A 146 -0.48 11.82 6.43
N LEU A 147 -1.15 12.54 7.32
CA LEU A 147 -1.11 14.00 7.36
C LEU A 147 0.31 14.55 7.55
N ARG A 148 1.16 13.89 8.35
CA ARG A 148 2.57 14.31 8.47
C ARG A 148 3.32 14.12 7.16
N LYS A 149 3.15 12.99 6.47
CA LYS A 149 3.78 12.76 5.16
C LYS A 149 3.30 13.79 4.12
N GLU A 150 2.00 13.96 4.03
CA GLU A 150 1.31 14.85 3.08
C GLU A 150 1.69 16.32 3.26
N ASN A 151 1.79 16.80 4.50
CA ASN A 151 2.02 18.21 4.76
C ASN A 151 3.50 18.57 5.00
N LEU A 152 4.34 17.60 5.41
CA LEU A 152 5.72 17.89 5.81
C LEU A 152 6.78 17.24 4.92
N LEU A 153 6.47 16.12 4.24
CA LEU A 153 7.43 15.42 3.39
C LEU A 153 7.16 15.68 1.91
N PHE A 154 5.92 15.47 1.46
CA PHE A 154 5.55 15.57 0.05
C PHE A 154 5.85 16.94 -0.57
N PRO A 155 5.57 18.09 0.09
CA PRO A 155 5.86 19.39 -0.50
C PRO A 155 7.35 19.61 -0.75
N TYR A 156 8.22 19.02 0.08
CA TYR A 156 9.66 19.08 -0.11
C TYR A 156 10.12 18.18 -1.27
N LEU A 157 9.55 16.98 -1.40
CA LEU A 157 9.83 16.10 -2.55
C LEU A 157 9.46 16.80 -3.87
N GLU A 158 8.26 17.38 -3.92
CA GLU A 158 7.75 18.07 -5.11
C GLU A 158 8.57 19.31 -5.47
N LYS A 159 9.01 20.07 -4.47
CA LYS A 159 9.94 21.20 -4.67
C LYS A 159 11.27 20.75 -5.30
N HIS A 160 11.68 19.51 -5.08
CA HIS A 160 12.86 18.91 -5.70
C HIS A 160 12.55 18.18 -7.02
N GLY A 161 11.34 18.37 -7.58
CA GLY A 161 10.90 17.74 -8.83
C GLY A 161 10.47 16.28 -8.67
N ILE A 162 10.30 15.79 -7.44
CA ILE A 162 9.85 14.43 -7.16
C ILE A 162 8.35 14.43 -6.85
N THR A 163 7.52 14.35 -7.89
CA THR A 163 6.05 14.52 -7.78
C THR A 163 5.26 13.21 -7.93
N GLY A 164 5.81 12.21 -8.62
CA GLY A 164 5.16 10.91 -8.83
C GLY A 164 4.81 10.20 -7.51
N PRO A 165 5.80 9.94 -6.63
CA PRO A 165 5.55 9.24 -5.37
C PRO A 165 4.59 9.96 -4.43
N SER A 166 4.64 11.29 -4.34
CA SER A 166 3.72 12.04 -3.47
C SER A 166 2.28 11.96 -3.99
N THR A 167 2.07 12.17 -5.29
CA THR A 167 0.75 12.08 -5.94
C THR A 167 0.12 10.70 -5.78
N VAL A 168 0.93 9.64 -5.96
CA VAL A 168 0.48 8.25 -5.83
C VAL A 168 0.14 7.91 -4.39
N MET A 169 1.04 8.23 -3.46
CA MET A 169 0.84 7.91 -2.05
C MET A 169 -0.36 8.66 -1.46
N TRP A 170 -0.61 9.90 -1.90
CA TRP A 170 -1.81 10.64 -1.51
C TRP A 170 -3.09 9.89 -1.91
N GLY A 171 -3.18 9.43 -3.16
CA GLY A 171 -4.33 8.64 -3.62
C GLY A 171 -4.51 7.35 -2.82
N LYS A 172 -3.42 6.69 -2.43
CA LYS A 172 -3.47 5.49 -1.57
C LYS A 172 -3.92 5.79 -0.15
N HIS A 173 -3.51 6.93 0.41
CA HIS A 173 -4.02 7.37 1.71
C HIS A 173 -5.53 7.64 1.65
N ASP A 174 -6.03 8.25 0.57
CA ASP A 174 -7.47 8.47 0.36
C ASP A 174 -8.26 7.16 0.23
N GLU A 175 -7.76 6.19 -0.55
CA GLU A 175 -8.36 4.84 -0.62
C GLU A 175 -8.42 4.19 0.78
N THR A 176 -7.33 4.29 1.55
CA THR A 176 -7.27 3.74 2.91
C THR A 176 -8.26 4.43 3.86
N ARG A 177 -8.41 5.75 3.76
CA ARG A 177 -9.38 6.53 4.55
C ARG A 177 -10.81 6.09 4.27
N GLU A 178 -11.16 5.88 3.00
CA GLU A 178 -12.49 5.40 2.61
C GLU A 178 -12.77 4.00 3.17
N LEU A 179 -11.80 3.08 3.06
CA LEU A 179 -11.91 1.72 3.58
C LEU A 179 -12.02 1.68 5.12
N LEU A 180 -11.24 2.50 5.82
CA LEU A 180 -11.32 2.63 7.27
C LEU A 180 -12.65 3.20 7.73
N LYS A 181 -13.18 4.21 7.02
CA LYS A 181 -14.50 4.77 7.30
C LYS A 181 -15.60 3.70 7.15
N ALA A 182 -15.62 2.98 6.04
CA ALA A 182 -16.58 1.90 5.82
C ALA A 182 -16.45 0.78 6.87
N SER A 183 -15.22 0.46 7.29
CA SER A 183 -14.96 -0.51 8.35
C SER A 183 -15.52 -0.05 9.69
N MET A 184 -15.33 1.21 10.06
CA MET A 184 -15.88 1.77 11.30
C MET A 184 -17.41 1.76 11.28
N GLU A 185 -18.04 2.13 10.17
CA GLU A 185 -19.50 2.07 10.00
C GLU A 185 -20.03 0.63 10.16
N ALA A 186 -19.32 -0.37 9.62
CA ALA A 186 -19.69 -1.78 9.75
C ALA A 186 -19.49 -2.34 11.18
N LEU A 187 -18.57 -1.76 11.95
CA LEU A 187 -18.29 -2.13 13.35
C LEU A 187 -19.20 -1.37 14.35
N GLU A 188 -19.83 -0.28 13.92
CA GLU A 188 -20.66 0.57 14.77
C GLU A 188 -22.04 -0.06 15.00
N GLY A 189 -22.58 0.08 16.22
CA GLY A 189 -23.94 -0.36 16.54
C GLY A 189 -24.17 -1.89 16.66
N VAL A 190 -23.17 -2.72 16.35
CA VAL A 190 -23.26 -4.18 16.52
C VAL A 190 -23.17 -4.55 18.00
N GLN A 191 -24.31 -4.94 18.60
CA GLN A 191 -24.38 -5.39 20.00
C GLN A 191 -24.22 -6.90 20.15
N LYS A 192 -24.62 -7.66 19.12
CA LYS A 192 -24.50 -9.11 19.07
C LYS A 192 -24.29 -9.53 17.62
N ILE A 193 -23.38 -10.48 17.39
CA ILE A 193 -23.07 -10.98 16.06
C ILE A 193 -22.70 -12.47 16.12
N THR A 194 -23.17 -13.22 15.15
CA THR A 194 -22.75 -14.61 14.95
C THR A 194 -21.40 -14.68 14.24
N ALA A 195 -20.67 -15.78 14.40
CA ALA A 195 -19.39 -15.93 13.71
C ALA A 195 -19.55 -15.90 12.18
N GLY A 196 -20.63 -16.44 11.62
CA GLY A 196 -20.89 -16.39 10.18
C GLY A 196 -21.08 -14.97 9.63
N GLU A 197 -21.82 -14.13 10.36
CA GLU A 197 -21.96 -12.70 10.03
C GLU A 197 -20.62 -11.98 10.19
N ALA A 198 -19.90 -12.24 11.28
CA ALA A 198 -18.60 -11.63 11.54
C ALA A 198 -17.57 -11.96 10.44
N LYS A 199 -17.50 -13.22 10.00
CA LYS A 199 -16.64 -13.65 8.88
C LYS A 199 -16.98 -12.89 7.59
N SER A 200 -18.26 -12.74 7.29
CA SER A 200 -18.72 -12.00 6.11
C SER A 200 -18.29 -10.53 6.15
N VAL A 201 -18.44 -9.88 7.30
CA VAL A 201 -17.99 -8.48 7.49
C VAL A 201 -16.47 -8.37 7.39
N ILE A 202 -15.74 -9.32 7.99
CA ILE A 202 -14.27 -9.38 7.93
C ILE A 202 -13.80 -9.46 6.47
N ASP A 203 -14.31 -10.42 5.70
CA ASP A 203 -13.82 -10.68 4.34
C ASP A 203 -14.21 -9.57 3.36
N LEU A 204 -15.40 -8.98 3.50
CA LEU A 204 -15.92 -8.01 2.53
C LEU A 204 -15.53 -6.56 2.85
N VAL A 205 -15.29 -6.23 4.13
CA VAL A 205 -15.11 -4.83 4.56
C VAL A 205 -13.80 -4.63 5.30
N LEU A 206 -13.55 -5.41 6.37
CA LEU A 206 -12.45 -5.12 7.29
C LEU A 206 -11.08 -5.52 6.73
N LYS A 207 -11.00 -6.66 6.06
CA LYS A 207 -9.76 -7.16 5.47
C LYS A 207 -9.20 -6.26 4.37
N PRO A 208 -10.02 -5.74 3.43
CA PRO A 208 -9.57 -4.70 2.49
C PRO A 208 -8.92 -3.50 3.17
N ALA A 209 -9.48 -3.00 4.28
CA ALA A 209 -8.88 -1.89 5.02
C ALA A 209 -7.54 -2.25 5.65
N VAL A 210 -7.43 -3.41 6.30
CA VAL A 210 -6.18 -3.92 6.90
C VAL A 210 -5.08 -4.12 5.86
N ASP A 211 -5.44 -4.55 4.64
CA ASP A 211 -4.47 -4.77 3.56
C ASP A 211 -4.04 -3.47 2.85
N SER A 212 -4.77 -2.37 3.06
CA SER A 212 -4.47 -1.05 2.50
C SER A 212 -3.50 -0.20 3.32
N ILE A 213 -3.35 -0.50 4.63
CA ILE A 213 -2.41 0.15 5.56
C ILE A 213 -1.03 -0.51 5.45
#